data_AF-A0A2V9S1T3-F1
#
_entry.id   AF-A0A2V9S1T3-F1
#
_cell.length_a   1.000
_cell.length_b   1.000
_cell.length_c   1.000
_cell.angle_alpha   90.00
_cell.angle_beta   90.00
_cell.angle_gamma   90.00
#
_symmetry.space_group_name_H-M   'P 1'
#
loop_
_entity.id
_entity.type
_entity.pdbx_description
1 polymer ?
#
loop_
_entity_poly.entity_id
_entity_poly.type
_entity_poly.pdbx_seq_one_letter_code
_entity_poly.pdbx_strand_id
1 'polypeptide(L)'
;MEADVVETTRRVLDQFERLVKQDLDNLEARLEALKAEKGLSIFPLSADMLERSISLSTEKLELKPFDNSILAAILVHAHGLLNQGEKDLAFCELDGDLQPWDKNGNSKPVLTRLYDDARVWVYGDFTMTTPEPPD
;
A
#
# COMPACT_ATOMS: atom_id res chain seq x y z
N MET A 1 -11.70 -23.57 -41.18
CA MET A 1 -12.10 -22.37 -40.42
C MET A 1 -11.97 -22.62 -38.92
N GLU A 2 -12.57 -23.69 -38.37
CA GLU A 2 -12.47 -24.03 -36.93
C GLU A 2 -11.04 -24.43 -36.48
N ALA A 3 -10.32 -25.22 -37.29
CA ALA A 3 -8.94 -25.64 -36.98
C ALA A 3 -7.93 -24.47 -36.96
N ASP A 4 -8.13 -23.47 -37.83
CA ASP A 4 -7.27 -22.28 -37.95
C ASP A 4 -7.44 -21.32 -36.74
N VAL A 5 -8.67 -21.24 -36.21
CA VAL A 5 -8.97 -20.51 -34.98
C VAL A 5 -8.33 -21.21 -33.77
N VAL A 6 -8.37 -22.54 -33.71
CA VAL A 6 -7.73 -23.32 -32.63
C VAL A 6 -6.22 -23.15 -32.64
N GLU A 7 -5.58 -23.20 -33.81
CA GLU A 7 -4.14 -23.03 -33.95
C GLU A 7 -3.69 -21.60 -33.58
N THR A 8 -4.43 -20.59 -34.04
CA THR A 8 -4.17 -19.19 -33.69
C THR A 8 -4.33 -18.95 -32.19
N THR A 9 -5.40 -19.49 -31.59
CA THR A 9 -5.64 -19.37 -30.14
C THR A 9 -4.53 -20.02 -29.33
N ARG A 10 -4.06 -21.21 -29.75
CA ARG A 10 -2.96 -21.90 -29.09
C ARG A 10 -1.66 -21.12 -29.15
N ARG A 11 -1.35 -20.52 -30.30
CA ARG A 11 -0.15 -19.68 -30.47
C ARG A 11 -0.17 -18.45 -29.56
N VAL A 12 -1.32 -17.82 -29.39
CA VAL A 12 -1.49 -16.68 -28.48
C VAL A 12 -1.29 -17.13 -27.03
N LEU A 13 -1.90 -18.26 -26.63
CA LEU A 13 -1.71 -18.82 -25.29
C LEU A 13 -0.24 -19.18 -25.01
N ASP A 14 0.45 -19.82 -25.94
CA ASP A 14 1.88 -20.17 -25.81
C ASP A 14 2.77 -18.91 -25.71
N GLN A 15 2.35 -17.80 -26.32
CA GLN A 15 3.03 -16.51 -26.20
C GLN A 15 2.78 -15.89 -24.83
N PHE A 16 1.53 -15.89 -24.35
CA PHE A 16 1.19 -15.43 -23.00
C PHE A 16 1.92 -16.23 -21.93
N GLU A 17 1.95 -17.56 -22.04
CA GLU A 17 2.65 -18.42 -21.08
C GLU A 17 4.15 -18.11 -21.03
N ARG A 18 4.79 -17.89 -22.18
CA ARG A 18 6.20 -17.49 -22.25
C ARG A 18 6.45 -16.13 -21.60
N LEU A 19 5.57 -15.16 -21.83
CA LEU A 19 5.68 -13.83 -21.21
C LEU A 19 5.55 -13.92 -19.68
N VAL A 20 4.55 -14.65 -19.18
CA VAL A 20 4.36 -14.85 -17.74
C VAL A 20 5.58 -15.54 -17.11
N LYS A 21 6.10 -16.59 -17.75
CA LYS A 21 7.32 -17.27 -17.28
C LYS A 21 8.51 -16.32 -17.23
N GLN A 22 8.72 -15.55 -18.30
CA GLN A 22 9.79 -14.56 -18.34
C GLN A 22 9.62 -13.49 -17.24
N ASP A 23 8.41 -13.02 -16.98
CA ASP A 23 8.15 -12.04 -15.92
C ASP A 23 8.42 -12.62 -14.53
N LEU A 24 8.05 -13.89 -14.30
CA LEU A 24 8.34 -14.60 -13.05
C LEU A 24 9.85 -14.84 -12.87
N ASP A 25 10.55 -15.25 -13.93
CA ASP A 25 12.00 -15.46 -13.92
C ASP A 25 12.76 -14.16 -13.62
N ASN A 26 12.22 -13.02 -14.07
CA ASN A 26 12.80 -11.69 -13.82
C ASN A 26 12.31 -11.04 -12.52
N LEU A 27 11.36 -11.63 -11.81
CA LEU A 27 10.73 -11.01 -10.64
C LEU A 27 11.75 -10.74 -9.53
N GLU A 28 12.62 -11.70 -9.24
CA GLU A 28 13.65 -11.56 -8.21
C GLU A 28 14.61 -10.41 -8.54
N ALA A 29 15.11 -10.36 -9.77
CA ALA A 29 15.99 -9.28 -10.22
C ALA A 29 15.30 -7.89 -10.14
N ARG A 30 14.01 -7.82 -10.49
CA ARG A 30 13.23 -6.58 -10.37
C ARG A 30 13.01 -6.15 -8.92
N LEU A 31 12.75 -7.11 -8.03
CA LEU A 31 12.62 -6.83 -6.60
C LEU A 31 13.95 -6.32 -6.04
N GLU A 32 15.06 -7.00 -6.31
CA GLU A 32 16.39 -6.56 -5.85
C GLU A 32 16.77 -5.17 -6.40
N ALA A 33 16.46 -4.89 -7.66
CA ALA A 33 16.64 -3.56 -8.23
C ALA A 33 15.82 -2.49 -7.48
N LEU A 34 14.56 -2.79 -7.17
CA LEU A 34 13.69 -1.90 -6.39
C LEU A 34 14.23 -1.67 -4.98
N LYS A 35 14.70 -2.73 -4.29
CA LYS A 35 15.32 -2.62 -2.96
C LYS A 35 16.56 -1.72 -2.95
N ALA A 36 17.26 -1.64 -4.08
CA ALA A 36 18.47 -0.84 -4.23
C ALA A 36 18.21 0.64 -4.56
N GLU A 37 16.95 1.02 -4.80
CA GLU A 37 16.62 2.41 -5.15
C GLU A 37 16.82 3.38 -3.99
N LYS A 38 17.34 4.56 -4.32
CA LYS A 38 17.57 5.62 -3.33
C LYS A 38 16.24 6.21 -2.87
N GLY A 39 16.08 6.35 -1.56
CA GLY A 39 14.85 6.87 -0.96
C GLY A 39 13.80 5.79 -0.67
N LEU A 40 14.04 4.53 -1.05
CA LEU A 40 13.24 3.41 -0.58
C LEU A 40 13.83 2.85 0.71
N SER A 41 13.01 2.78 1.76
CA SER A 41 13.35 2.11 3.01
C SER A 41 12.45 0.90 3.19
N ILE A 42 13.05 -0.27 3.41
CA ILE A 42 12.33 -1.52 3.66
C ILE A 42 12.57 -1.90 5.11
N PHE A 43 11.48 -2.13 5.82
CA PHE A 43 11.51 -2.52 7.22
C PHE A 43 10.68 -3.79 7.44
N PRO A 44 11.12 -4.68 8.34
CA PRO A 44 10.31 -5.82 8.76
C PRO A 44 9.18 -5.36 9.70
N LEU A 45 8.14 -6.18 9.82
CA LEU A 45 7.14 -6.01 10.87
C LEU A 45 7.79 -6.18 12.24
N SER A 46 7.62 -5.18 13.11
CA SER A 46 8.14 -5.20 14.48
C SER A 46 7.10 -5.71 15.49
N ALA A 47 7.55 -6.00 16.71
CA ALA A 47 6.66 -6.35 17.82
C ALA A 47 5.66 -5.22 18.13
N ASP A 48 6.12 -3.96 18.10
CA ASP A 48 5.27 -2.79 18.34
C ASP A 48 4.16 -2.67 17.29
N MET A 49 4.45 -3.02 16.03
CA MET A 49 3.44 -3.05 14.96
C MET A 49 2.40 -4.14 15.21
N LEU A 50 2.81 -5.32 15.69
CA LEU A 50 1.90 -6.39 16.05
C LEU A 50 1.00 -5.99 17.23
N GLU A 51 1.58 -5.43 18.29
CA GLU A 51 0.83 -4.94 19.45
C GLU A 51 -0.15 -3.82 19.05
N ARG A 52 0.29 -2.92 18.18
CA ARG A 52 -0.57 -1.86 17.64
C ARG A 52 -1.72 -2.44 16.81
N SER A 53 -1.48 -3.46 16.00
CA SER A 53 -2.52 -4.13 15.22
C SER A 53 -3.58 -4.78 16.12
N ILE A 54 -3.17 -5.45 17.19
CA ILE A 54 -4.09 -6.02 18.19
C ILE A 54 -4.92 -4.89 18.83
N SER A 55 -4.27 -3.79 19.23
CA SER A 55 -4.97 -2.64 19.81
C SER A 55 -6.02 -2.07 18.84
N LEU A 56 -5.66 -1.87 17.57
CA LEU A 56 -6.57 -1.37 16.53
C LEU A 56 -7.72 -2.32 16.23
N SER A 57 -7.55 -3.64 16.42
CA SER A 57 -8.64 -4.61 16.24
C SER A 57 -9.80 -4.41 17.23
N THR A 58 -9.55 -3.70 18.33
CA THR A 58 -10.58 -3.31 19.31
C THR A 58 -11.29 -2.01 18.94
N GLU A 59 -10.71 -1.23 18.02
CA GLU A 59 -11.34 -0.06 17.42
C GLU A 59 -12.35 -0.54 16.37
N LYS A 60 -13.52 0.11 16.29
CA LYS A 60 -14.58 -0.27 15.34
C LYS A 60 -14.29 0.24 13.93
N LEU A 61 -13.19 -0.20 13.35
CA LEU A 61 -12.67 0.26 12.06
C LEU A 61 -13.23 -0.52 10.85
N GLU A 62 -13.82 -1.69 11.07
CA GLU A 62 -14.32 -2.59 10.02
C GLU A 62 -13.28 -2.96 8.94
N LEU A 63 -11.98 -2.89 9.27
CA LEU A 63 -10.89 -3.25 8.37
C LEU A 63 -10.65 -4.76 8.33
N LYS A 64 -10.17 -5.26 7.18
CA LYS A 64 -9.69 -6.63 7.09
C LYS A 64 -8.41 -6.80 7.91
N PRO A 65 -8.06 -8.02 8.34
CA PRO A 65 -6.86 -8.25 9.16
C PRO A 65 -5.56 -7.75 8.52
N PHE A 66 -5.44 -7.82 7.20
CA PHE A 66 -4.28 -7.32 6.46
C PHE A 66 -4.21 -5.79 6.53
N ASP A 67 -5.28 -5.08 6.19
CA ASP A 67 -5.35 -3.61 6.23
C ASP A 67 -5.11 -3.08 7.64
N ASN A 68 -5.62 -3.77 8.66
CA ASN A 68 -5.35 -3.44 10.06
C ASN A 68 -3.86 -3.58 10.43
N SER A 69 -3.15 -4.55 9.83
CA SER A 69 -1.71 -4.73 10.02
C SER A 69 -0.91 -3.64 9.30
N ILE A 70 -1.34 -3.25 8.09
CA ILE A 70 -0.75 -2.14 7.34
C ILE A 70 -0.93 -0.82 8.07
N LEU A 71 -2.14 -0.52 8.55
CA LEU A 71 -2.41 0.68 9.35
C LEU A 71 -1.52 0.72 10.60
N ALA A 72 -1.40 -0.40 11.32
CA ALA A 72 -0.51 -0.48 12.49
C ALA A 72 0.94 -0.15 12.12
N ALA A 73 1.44 -0.70 11.02
CA ALA A 73 2.79 -0.44 10.52
C ALA A 73 3.00 1.03 10.17
N ILE A 74 2.05 1.65 9.48
CA ILE A 74 2.08 3.08 9.12
C ILE A 74 2.16 3.95 10.38
N LEU A 75 1.25 3.74 11.34
CA LEU A 75 1.17 4.58 12.54
C LEU A 75 2.42 4.46 13.43
N VAL A 76 2.97 3.25 13.58
CA VAL A 76 4.19 3.02 14.36
C VAL A 76 5.41 3.62 13.65
N HIS A 77 5.52 3.41 12.34
CA HIS A 77 6.66 3.92 11.59
C HIS A 77 6.63 5.46 11.52
N ALA A 78 5.45 6.05 11.35
CA ALA A 78 5.27 7.50 11.40
C ALA A 78 5.74 8.11 12.72
N HIS A 79 5.35 7.51 13.85
CA HIS A 79 5.87 7.92 15.17
C HIS A 79 7.40 7.83 15.24
N GLY A 80 7.99 6.76 14.71
CA GLY A 80 9.44 6.60 14.62
C GLY A 80 10.11 7.73 13.83
N LEU A 81 9.57 8.11 12.67
CA LEU A 81 10.08 9.19 11.83
C LEU A 81 9.92 10.56 12.50
N LEU A 82 8.77 10.84 13.13
CA LEU A 82 8.56 12.07 13.90
C LEU A 82 9.59 12.21 15.03
N ASN A 83 9.87 11.12 15.76
CA ASN A 83 10.88 11.11 16.82
C ASN A 83 12.30 11.35 16.30
N GLN A 84 12.56 11.05 15.02
CA GLN A 84 13.82 11.35 14.34
C GLN A 84 13.88 12.79 13.82
N GLY A 85 12.77 13.54 13.89
CA GLY A 85 12.69 14.94 13.50
C GLY A 85 12.03 15.21 12.15
N GLU A 86 11.50 14.18 11.48
CA GLU A 86 10.69 14.34 10.27
C GLU A 86 9.37 15.06 10.61
N LYS A 87 8.82 15.84 9.67
CA LYS A 87 7.69 16.75 9.97
C LYS A 87 6.50 16.68 9.02
N ASP A 88 6.71 16.18 7.80
CA ASP A 88 5.72 16.20 6.71
C ASP A 88 5.50 14.77 6.19
N LEU A 89 4.83 13.96 7.01
CA LEU A 89 4.60 12.55 6.69
C LEU A 89 3.33 12.40 5.87
N ALA A 90 3.44 11.61 4.80
CA ALA A 90 2.34 11.33 3.91
C ALA A 90 2.22 9.82 3.66
N PHE A 91 0.99 9.36 3.53
CA PHE A 91 0.64 8.02 3.08
C PHE A 91 -0.25 8.13 1.85
N CYS A 92 0.12 7.45 0.77
CA CYS A 92 -0.72 7.37 -0.41
C CYS A 92 -1.40 6.01 -0.45
N GLU A 93 -2.72 6.02 -0.57
CA GLU A 93 -3.54 4.82 -0.61
C GLU A 93 -4.49 4.84 -1.79
N LEU A 94 -4.47 3.74 -2.57
CA LEU A 94 -5.20 3.62 -3.83
C LEU A 94 -6.40 2.66 -3.78
N ASP A 95 -6.54 1.84 -2.73
CA ASP A 95 -7.55 0.76 -2.64
C ASP A 95 -8.85 1.21 -1.93
N GLY A 96 -8.80 2.32 -1.19
CA GLY A 96 -9.92 2.99 -0.53
C GLY A 96 -10.19 2.55 0.91
N ASP A 97 -9.77 1.34 1.30
CA ASP A 97 -10.10 0.77 2.62
C ASP A 97 -9.47 1.61 3.75
N LEU A 98 -8.22 2.03 3.57
CA LEU A 98 -7.47 2.81 4.56
C LEU A 98 -7.55 4.33 4.36
N GLN A 99 -8.30 4.80 3.37
CA GLN A 99 -8.59 6.23 3.22
C GLN A 99 -9.44 6.71 4.40
N PRO A 100 -9.14 7.88 4.99
CA PRO A 100 -9.93 8.45 6.07
C PRO A 100 -11.26 9.05 5.60
N TRP A 101 -11.68 8.77 4.36
CA TRP A 101 -12.97 9.09 3.79
C TRP A 101 -13.57 7.87 3.06
N ASP A 102 -14.89 7.87 2.89
CA ASP A 102 -15.59 6.88 2.07
C ASP A 102 -15.63 7.30 0.59
N LYS A 103 -16.18 6.43 -0.27
CA LYS A 103 -16.34 6.69 -1.71
C LYS A 103 -17.16 7.94 -2.08
N ASN A 104 -17.94 8.49 -1.13
CA ASN A 104 -18.72 9.71 -1.32
C ASN A 104 -17.98 10.94 -0.75
N GLY A 105 -16.76 10.76 -0.23
CA GLY A 105 -15.98 11.82 0.43
C GLY A 105 -16.36 12.07 1.88
N ASN A 106 -17.21 11.25 2.51
CA ASN A 106 -17.54 11.43 3.92
C ASN A 106 -16.39 10.94 4.80
N SER A 107 -16.00 11.72 5.81
CA SER A 107 -14.97 11.31 6.78
C SER A 107 -15.33 10.01 7.50
N LYS A 108 -14.31 9.15 7.71
CA LYS A 108 -14.32 7.99 8.61
C LYS A 108 -13.66 8.44 9.93
N PRO A 109 -14.41 8.87 10.96
CA PRO A 109 -13.86 9.68 12.05
C PRO A 109 -12.74 9.00 12.85
N VAL A 110 -12.82 7.67 13.03
CA VAL A 110 -11.80 6.93 13.77
C VAL A 110 -10.49 6.86 12.98
N LEU A 111 -10.54 6.63 11.66
CA LEU A 111 -9.34 6.65 10.81
C LEU A 111 -8.74 8.04 10.70
N THR A 112 -9.58 9.06 10.47
CA THR A 112 -9.15 10.46 10.45
C THR A 112 -8.36 10.80 11.72
N ARG A 113 -8.94 10.52 12.90
CA ARG A 113 -8.26 10.77 14.17
C ARG A 113 -6.93 10.01 14.30
N LEU A 114 -6.87 8.74 13.90
CA LEU A 114 -5.65 7.94 14.00
C LEU A 114 -4.51 8.53 13.16
N TYR A 115 -4.81 9.01 11.95
CA TYR A 115 -3.83 9.67 11.09
C TYR A 115 -3.45 11.06 11.62
N ASP A 116 -4.42 11.85 12.09
CA ASP A 116 -4.17 13.17 12.69
C ASP A 116 -3.25 13.06 13.91
N ASP A 117 -3.55 12.13 14.83
CA ASP A 117 -2.75 11.85 16.02
C ASP A 117 -1.32 11.42 15.65
N ALA A 118 -1.16 10.70 14.53
CA ALA A 118 0.13 10.30 13.99
C ALA A 118 0.78 11.35 13.06
N ARG A 119 0.11 12.50 12.82
CA ARG A 119 0.53 13.57 11.90
C ARG A 119 0.87 13.05 10.48
N VAL A 120 0.03 12.14 9.98
CA VAL A 120 0.16 11.56 8.63
C VAL A 120 -0.95 12.10 7.73
N TRP A 121 -0.57 12.71 6.62
CA TRP A 121 -1.51 13.12 5.58
C TRP A 121 -1.81 11.95 4.65
N VAL A 122 -3.09 11.72 4.32
CA VAL A 122 -3.47 10.63 3.41
C VAL A 122 -3.85 11.22 2.05
N TYR A 123 -3.39 10.59 0.97
CA TYR A 123 -3.67 10.98 -0.41
C TYR A 123 -4.18 9.80 -1.24
N GLY A 124 -5.19 10.06 -2.08
CA GLY A 124 -5.74 9.07 -3.02
C GLY A 124 -5.08 9.07 -4.41
N ASP A 125 -4.04 9.88 -4.61
CA ASP A 125 -3.38 10.06 -5.90
C ASP A 125 -1.86 10.06 -5.75
N PHE A 126 -1.21 9.04 -6.29
CA PHE A 126 0.25 8.88 -6.22
C PHE A 126 0.99 9.79 -7.21
N THR A 127 0.28 10.46 -8.13
CA THR A 127 0.87 11.33 -9.16
C THR A 127 1.06 12.78 -8.69
N MET A 128 0.62 13.11 -7.48
CA MET A 128 0.78 14.43 -6.90
C MET A 128 2.26 14.78 -6.71
N THR A 129 2.69 15.91 -7.27
CA THR A 129 4.10 16.37 -7.22
C THR A 129 4.35 17.39 -6.12
N THR A 130 3.31 18.11 -5.70
CA THR A 130 3.30 19.04 -4.56
C THR A 130 1.99 18.88 -3.79
N PRO A 131 1.81 17.78 -3.06
CA PRO A 131 0.62 17.59 -2.26
C PRO A 131 0.57 18.62 -1.12
N GLU A 132 -0.47 19.46 -1.12
CA GLU A 132 -0.78 20.30 0.04
C GLU A 132 -1.47 19.43 1.11
N PRO A 133 -1.29 19.70 2.40
CA PRO A 133 -2.10 19.07 3.44
C PRO A 133 -3.59 19.29 3.13
N PRO A 134 -4.44 18.25 3.12
CA PRO A 134 -5.87 18.44 2.97
C PRO A 134 -6.42 19.34 4.09
N ASP A 135 -7.32 20.27 3.73
CA ASP A 135 -8.01 21.20 4.65
C ASP A 135 -8.84 20.49 5.73
#